data_AF-A0A271KI29-F1
#
_entry.id   AF-A0A271KI29-F1
#
_cell.length_a   1.000
_cell.length_b   1.000
_cell.length_c   1.000
_cell.angle_alpha   90.00
_cell.angle_beta   90.00
_cell.angle_gamma   90.00
#
_symmetry.space_group_name_H-M   'P 1'
#
loop_
_entity.id
_entity.type
_entity.pdbx_description
1 polymer ?
#
loop_
_entity_poly.entity_id
_entity_poly.type
_entity_poly.pdbx_seq_one_letter_code
_entity_poly.pdbx_strand_id
1 'polypeptide(L)' 'MKPQASKSGFTILVAADTTLLSAEPLIGLLELETNSGTIELAMNRIVAERLHSAVVEFLQAGEGDDAPTFAVERSQKAT' A
#
# COMPACT_ATOMS: atom_id res chain seq x y z
N MET A 1 26.60 -21.09 -31.50
CA MET A 1 25.90 -20.86 -30.21
C MET A 1 25.25 -19.47 -30.31
N LYS A 2 23.94 -19.36 -30.13
CA LYS A 2 23.18 -18.10 -30.18
C LYS A 2 22.78 -17.73 -28.74
N PRO A 3 22.88 -16.47 -28.30
CA PRO A 3 22.50 -16.11 -26.94
C PRO A 3 20.99 -15.80 -26.82
N GLN A 4 20.44 -16.27 -25.70
CA GLN A 4 19.49 -15.59 -24.81
C GLN A 4 18.03 -15.36 -25.25
N ALA A 5 17.13 -15.91 -24.43
CA ALA A 5 15.91 -15.22 -24.01
C ALA A 5 15.65 -15.58 -22.55
N SER A 6 15.87 -14.61 -21.66
CA SER A 6 15.54 -14.70 -20.24
C SER A 6 14.04 -14.87 -20.10
N LYS A 7 13.59 -16.00 -19.55
CA LYS A 7 12.18 -16.24 -19.21
C LYS A 7 11.90 -15.55 -17.88
N SER A 8 11.41 -14.32 -17.91
CA SER A 8 10.62 -13.78 -16.80
C SER A 8 9.61 -12.80 -17.35
N GLY A 9 8.34 -13.19 -17.27
CA GLY A 9 7.22 -12.39 -17.74
C GLY A 9 5.95 -13.15 -17.42
N PHE A 10 5.47 -13.03 -16.18
CA PHE A 10 4.14 -13.48 -15.83
C PHE A 10 3.14 -12.83 -16.78
N THR A 11 2.36 -13.65 -17.49
CA THR A 11 1.33 -13.18 -18.41
C THR A 11 -0.04 -13.66 -17.91
N ILE A 12 -1.01 -12.76 -18.08
CA ILE A 12 -2.46 -12.96 -18.28
C ILE A 12 -3.40 -12.91 -17.05
N LEU A 13 -4.27 -11.89 -17.06
CA LEU A 13 -5.71 -11.97 -16.76
C LEU A 13 -6.45 -11.13 -17.84
N VAL A 14 -6.84 -11.71 -18.98
CA VAL A 14 -8.18 -12.24 -19.34
C VAL A 14 -9.35 -11.26 -19.17
N ALA A 15 -9.85 -10.78 -20.32
CA ALA A 15 -11.23 -10.35 -20.64
C ALA A 15 -11.77 -9.02 -20.08
N ALA A 16 -11.16 -7.93 -20.50
CA ALA A 16 -11.82 -6.72 -21.00
C ALA A 16 -10.80 -6.04 -21.92
N ASP A 17 -11.21 -5.15 -22.83
CA ASP A 17 -10.27 -4.38 -23.68
C ASP A 17 -9.49 -3.35 -22.82
N THR A 18 -8.69 -3.85 -21.88
CA THR A 18 -7.84 -3.06 -21.01
C THR A 18 -6.56 -2.73 -21.75
N THR A 19 -6.53 -1.52 -22.31
CA THR A 19 -5.28 -0.96 -22.84
C THR A 19 -4.33 -0.73 -21.67
N LEU A 20 -3.23 -1.50 -21.62
CA LEU A 20 -2.15 -1.24 -20.68
C LEU A 20 -1.45 0.07 -21.09
N LEU A 21 -1.71 1.15 -20.36
CA LEU A 21 -1.12 2.47 -20.64
C LEU A 21 0.34 2.59 -20.15
N SER A 22 0.71 1.87 -19.09
CA SER A 22 2.08 1.81 -18.59
C SER A 22 2.30 0.53 -17.79
N ALA A 23 3.46 -0.09 -17.98
CA ALA A 23 3.95 -1.20 -17.16
C ALA A 23 4.88 -0.72 -16.03
N GLU A 24 5.20 0.58 -15.98
CA GLU A 24 5.98 1.14 -14.90
C GLU A 24 5.16 1.10 -13.61
N PRO A 25 5.74 0.64 -12.49
CA PRO A 25 5.04 0.72 -11.22
C PRO A 25 4.74 2.19 -10.93
N LEU A 26 3.47 2.50 -10.68
CA LEU A 26 3.07 3.82 -10.19
C LEU A 26 3.73 4.01 -8.82
N ILE A 27 4.83 4.76 -8.80
CA ILE A 27 5.57 5.13 -7.61
C ILE A 27 5.31 6.61 -7.38
N GLY A 28 4.52 6.92 -6.36
CA GLY A 28 4.41 8.27 -5.81
C GLY A 28 5.49 8.56 -4.77
N LEU A 29 5.56 9.80 -4.32
CA LEU A 29 6.31 10.18 -3.13
C LEU A 29 5.28 10.68 -2.10
N LEU A 30 5.41 10.20 -0.85
CA LEU A 30 4.65 10.70 0.29
C LEU A 30 5.60 11.36 1.26
N GLU A 31 5.44 12.66 1.46
CA GLU A 31 6.18 13.43 2.46
C GLU A 31 5.47 13.32 3.83
N LEU A 32 6.23 12.98 4.85
CA LEU A 32 5.78 12.85 6.24
C LEU A 32 6.54 13.85 7.11
N GLU A 33 5.82 14.78 7.71
CA GLU A 33 6.39 15.72 8.67
C GLU A 33 6.54 15.07 10.04
N THR A 34 7.73 15.20 10.63
CA THR A 34 8.04 14.70 11.97
C THR A 34 8.70 15.78 12.82
N ASN A 35 8.78 15.55 14.13
CA ASN A 35 9.51 16.43 15.04
C ASN A 35 11.02 16.55 14.71
N SER A 36 11.56 15.60 13.93
CA SER A 36 12.95 15.60 13.46
C SER A 36 13.13 16.10 12.02
N GLY A 37 12.05 16.53 11.36
CA GLY A 37 12.04 16.97 9.97
C GLY A 37 11.19 16.09 9.05
N THR A 38 11.26 16.36 7.75
CA THR A 38 10.48 15.68 6.72
C THR A 38 11.13 14.37 6.29
N ILE A 39 10.32 13.33 6.15
CA ILE A 39 10.71 12.02 5.60
C ILE A 39 9.97 11.80 4.28
N GLU A 40 10.69 11.47 3.22
CA GLU A 40 10.09 11.07 1.94
C GLU A 40 9.96 9.54 1.84
N LEU A 41 8.74 9.07 1.58
CA LEU A 41 8.44 7.66 1.39
C LEU A 41 8.08 7.38 -0.08
N ALA A 42 8.88 6.53 -0.73
CA ALA A 42 8.56 6.00 -2.05
C ALA A 42 7.33 5.07 -1.98
N MET A 43 6.25 5.50 -2.60
CA MET A 43 4.92 4.95 -2.47
C MET A 43 4.54 4.12 -3.69
N ASN A 44 4.64 2.80 -3.56
CA ASN A 44 3.99 1.86 -4.47
C ASN A 44 2.78 1.21 -3.78
N ARG A 45 2.00 0.42 -4.53
CA ARG A 45 0.82 -0.29 -3.99
C ARG A 45 1.10 -1.07 -2.70
N ILE A 46 2.21 -1.82 -2.66
CA ILE A 46 2.54 -2.68 -1.51
C ILE A 46 2.87 -1.84 -0.29
N VAL A 47 3.61 -0.74 -0.47
CA VAL A 47 3.93 0.20 0.62
C VAL A 47 2.65 0.87 1.11
N ALA A 48 1.73 1.23 0.22
CA ALA A 48 0.42 1.80 0.58
C ALA A 48 -0.40 0.88 1.48
N GLU A 49 -0.54 -0.38 1.07
CA GLU A 49 -1.31 -1.38 1.82
C GLU A 49 -0.71 -1.60 3.22
N ARG A 50 0.63 -1.65 3.31
CA ARG A 50 1.35 -1.80 4.58
C ARG A 50 1.21 -0.58 5.49
N LEU A 51 1.39 0.62 4.94
CA LEU A 51 1.24 1.87 5.69
C LEU A 51 -0.18 2.00 6.25
N HIS A 52 -1.19 1.70 5.43
CA HIS A 52 -2.57 1.69 5.87
C HIS A 52 -2.82 0.70 7.02
N SER A 53 -2.32 -0.54 6.91
CA SER A 53 -2.44 -1.53 8.00
C SER A 53 -1.80 -1.03 9.30
N ALA A 54 -0.57 -0.50 9.22
CA ALA A 54 0.15 0.01 10.37
C ALA A 54 -0.56 1.19 11.04
N VAL A 55 -1.12 2.12 10.26
CA VAL A 55 -1.91 3.25 10.78
C VAL A 55 -3.17 2.75 11.48
N VAL A 56 -3.89 1.79 10.88
CA VAL A 56 -5.10 1.22 11.50
C VAL A 56 -4.76 0.55 12.84
N GLU A 57 -3.69 -0.26 12.89
CA GLU A 57 -3.26 -0.93 14.12
C GLU A 57 -2.84 0.06 15.21
N PHE A 58 -2.07 1.09 14.83
CA PHE A 58 -1.66 2.18 15.73
C PHE A 58 -2.87 2.87 16.35
N LEU A 59 -3.84 3.28 15.54
CA LEU A 59 -5.05 3.97 16.02
C LEU A 59 -5.94 3.04 16.86
N GLN A 60 -6.03 1.75 16.52
CA GLN A 60 -6.76 0.76 17.32
C GLN A 60 -6.13 0.50 18.69
N ALA A 61 -4.82 0.73 18.84
CA ALA A 61 -4.14 0.67 20.13
C ALA A 61 -4.44 1.89 21.03
N GLY A 62 -5.18 2.87 20.52
CA GLY A 62 -5.46 4.13 21.23
C GLY A 62 -4.31 5.13 21.12
N GLU A 63 -3.34 4.87 20.26
CA GLU A 63 -2.24 5.78 19.99
C GLU A 63 -2.66 6.89 19.02
N GLY A 64 -1.89 7.98 19.01
CA GLY A 64 -2.08 9.07 18.05
C GLY A 64 -3.00 10.18 18.52
N ASP A 65 -3.32 10.25 19.82
CA ASP A 65 -4.00 11.30 20.61
C ASP A 65 -4.88 12.33 19.86
N ASP A 66 -4.32 13.08 18.91
CA ASP A 66 -5.00 14.05 18.06
C ASP A 66 -5.77 13.44 16.87
N ALA A 67 -5.63 12.14 16.62
CA ALA A 67 -6.26 11.45 15.50
C ALA A 67 -7.74 11.14 15.77
N PRO A 68 -8.62 11.22 14.75
CA PRO A 68 -10.02 10.85 14.90
C PRO A 68 -10.14 9.41 15.41
N THR A 69 -10.86 9.20 16.51
CA THR A 69 -11.09 7.86 17.05
C THR A 69 -11.95 7.08 16.07
N PHE A 70 -11.38 6.05 15.44
CA PHE A 70 -12.15 5.11 14.63
C PHE A 70 -12.90 4.17 15.57
N ALA A 71 -14.17 4.46 15.85
CA ALA A 71 -15.05 3.53 16.56
C ALA A 71 -15.27 2.28 15.70
N VAL A 72 -14.45 1.25 15.91
CA VAL A 72 -14.68 -0.07 15.32
C VAL A 72 -15.73 -0.76 16.18
N GLU A 73 -16.99 -0.80 15.72
CA GLU A 73 -17.99 -1.71 16.30
C GLU A 73 -17.52 -3.15 16.11
N ARG A 74 -16.84 -3.70 17.13
CA ARG A 74 -16.63 -5.14 17.23
C ARG A 74 -17.97 -5.74 17.61
N SER A 75 -18.73 -6.23 16.63
CA SER A 75 -19.84 -7.14 16.88
C SER A 75 -19.31 -8.37 17.60
N GLN A 76 -19.25 -8.32 18.93
CA GLN A 76 -19.05 -9.49 19.75
C GLN A 76 -20.34 -10.31 19.65
N LYS A 77 -20.29 -11.33 18.80
CA LYS A 77 -21.34 -12.35 18.75
C LYS A 77 -21.27 -13.11 20.08
N ALA A 78 -22.12 -12.72 21.03
CA ALA A 78 -22.32 -13.45 22.27
C ALA A 78 -22.68 -14.90 21.92
N THR A 79 -21.89 -15.83 22.43
CA THR A 79 -22.17 -17.27 22.38
C THR A 79 -22.91 -17.67 23.64
#